data_AF-I8TXD9-F1
#
_entry.id   AF-I8TXD9-F1
#
_cell.length_a   1.000
_cell.length_b   1.000
_cell.length_c   1.000
_cell.angle_alpha   90.00
_cell.angle_beta   90.00
_cell.angle_gamma   90.00
#
_symmetry.space_group_name_H-M   'P 1'
#
loop_
_entity.id
_entity.type
_entity.pdbx_description
1 polymer ?
#
loop_
_entity_poly.entity_id
_entity_poly.type
_entity_poly.pdbx_seq_one_letter_code
_entity_poly.pdbx_strand_id
1 'polypeptide(L)'
;MASNENYEHSLSYYTPSDSRRDKLFLACGPIALLLVFIFFGASGLLPPTSPLQAPQDLADYYQQNKDNINIGIFLLLLASSLWPLFAVGISNQLARIPGINITILILQMAGGCLLGFALALIGTFFAAATYRSGRDPVITQLASDLAWLLYMCIGSPMILQTFAISWAIFFDNRAKPLIPRWVGWTVSTISVWAIPTEYVAHCFHEGSLAWDGLLSFWIPWLWGAVSYGPLFLSMWQAAGVITKKHVA
;
A
#
# COMPACT_ATOMS: atom_id res chain seq x y z
N MET A 1 -7.80 42.22 -2.49
CA MET A 1 -6.46 42.25 -1.89
C MET A 1 -6.37 41.43 -0.60
N ALA A 2 -7.36 41.44 0.29
CA ALA A 2 -7.37 40.65 1.54
C ALA A 2 -7.44 39.11 1.40
N SER A 3 -7.81 38.55 0.23
CA SER A 3 -7.85 37.09 0.04
C SER A 3 -6.46 36.50 -0.18
N ASN A 4 -5.56 37.20 -0.88
CA ASN A 4 -4.21 36.69 -1.17
C ASN A 4 -3.33 36.63 0.08
N GLU A 5 -3.47 37.58 1.00
CA GLU A 5 -2.72 37.59 2.26
C GLU A 5 -3.08 36.40 3.16
N ASN A 6 -4.35 35.99 3.19
CA ASN A 6 -4.77 34.81 3.97
C ASN A 6 -4.27 33.48 3.35
N TYR A 7 -4.18 33.39 2.02
CA TYR A 7 -3.58 32.23 1.35
C TYR A 7 -2.07 32.14 1.60
N GLU A 8 -1.34 33.26 1.47
CA GLU A 8 0.10 33.32 1.77
C GLU A 8 0.39 33.06 3.26
N HIS A 9 -0.46 33.54 4.16
CA HIS A 9 -0.33 33.30 5.60
C HIS A 9 -0.60 31.83 5.99
N SER A 10 -1.43 31.09 5.22
CA SER A 10 -1.65 29.65 5.45
C SER A 10 -0.49 28.77 4.99
N LEU A 11 0.27 29.22 3.98
CA LEU A 11 1.45 28.51 3.45
C LEU A 11 2.71 28.75 4.29
N SER A 12 2.76 29.80 5.12
CA SER A 12 3.92 30.15 5.94
C SER A 12 4.25 29.14 7.05
N TYR A 13 3.29 28.28 7.43
CA TYR A 13 3.49 27.19 8.40
C TYR A 13 4.08 25.91 7.77
N TYR A 14 4.15 25.82 6.44
CA TYR A 14 4.80 24.72 5.75
C TYR A 14 6.30 25.02 5.63
N THR A 15 7.01 24.90 6.75
CA THR A 15 8.47 24.95 6.76
C THR A 15 9.00 23.85 5.84
N PRO A 16 9.98 24.15 4.94
CA PRO A 16 10.55 23.14 4.07
C PRO A 16 11.08 22.01 4.94
N SER A 17 10.64 20.79 4.64
CA SER A 17 10.95 19.59 5.40
C SER A 17 12.42 19.53 5.83
N ASP A 18 12.67 19.25 7.10
CA ASP A 18 13.99 18.87 7.58
C ASP A 18 14.45 17.63 6.79
N SER A 19 15.48 17.77 5.95
CA SER A 19 15.87 16.78 4.94
C SER A 19 16.10 15.40 5.55
N ARG A 20 16.44 15.30 6.84
CA ARG A 20 16.60 14.03 7.55
C ARG A 20 15.27 13.31 7.85
N ARG A 21 14.22 14.04 8.22
CA ARG A 21 12.92 13.47 8.57
C ARG A 21 12.21 12.91 7.35
N ASP A 22 12.26 13.64 6.25
CA ASP A 22 11.70 13.18 4.97
C ASP A 22 12.39 11.95 4.44
N LYS A 23 13.72 11.85 4.61
CA LYS A 23 14.47 10.65 4.26
C LYS A 23 14.02 9.43 5.04
N LEU A 24 13.82 9.59 6.35
CA LEU A 24 13.36 8.51 7.22
C LEU A 24 11.96 8.03 6.82
N PHE A 25 11.02 8.96 6.65
CA PHE A 25 9.64 8.63 6.27
C PHE A 25 9.54 8.04 4.87
N LEU A 26 10.28 8.56 3.89
CA LEU A 26 10.32 7.98 2.56
C LEU A 26 10.92 6.57 2.54
N ALA A 27 11.89 6.27 3.43
CA ALA A 27 12.46 4.93 3.56
C ALA A 27 11.46 3.90 4.11
N CYS A 28 10.46 4.34 4.90
CA CYS A 28 9.44 3.45 5.45
C CYS A 28 8.64 2.72 4.36
N GLY A 29 8.44 3.32 3.17
CA GLY A 29 7.66 2.71 2.07
C GLY A 29 8.32 1.45 1.49
N PRO A 30 9.55 1.55 0.96
CA PRO A 30 10.31 0.38 0.50
C PRO A 30 10.49 -0.68 1.58
N ILE A 31 10.74 -0.28 2.83
CA ILE A 31 10.88 -1.23 3.95
C ILE A 31 9.54 -1.95 4.20
N ALA A 32 8.42 -1.23 4.28
CA ALA A 32 7.10 -1.83 4.45
C ALA A 32 6.78 -2.81 3.31
N LEU A 33 7.06 -2.41 2.06
CA LEU A 33 6.84 -3.27 0.90
C LEU A 33 7.69 -4.55 0.99
N LEU A 34 8.98 -4.44 1.30
CA LEU A 34 9.86 -5.60 1.50
C LEU A 34 9.36 -6.52 2.61
N LEU A 35 8.88 -5.96 3.73
CA LEU A 35 8.31 -6.76 4.83
C LEU A 35 7.05 -7.51 4.40
N VAL A 36 6.20 -6.92 3.55
CA VAL A 36 5.03 -7.60 2.97
C VAL A 36 5.46 -8.74 2.04
N PHE A 37 6.48 -8.54 1.21
CA PHE A 37 7.03 -9.62 0.36
C PHE A 37 7.61 -10.76 1.20
N ILE A 38 8.37 -10.43 2.26
CA ILE A 38 8.92 -11.43 3.18
C ILE A 38 7.80 -12.13 3.94
N PHE A 39 6.74 -11.43 4.37
CA PHE A 39 5.55 -12.04 4.96
C PHE A 39 4.98 -13.13 4.06
N PHE A 40 4.72 -12.80 2.80
CA PHE A 40 4.16 -13.74 1.85
C PHE A 40 5.08 -14.93 1.56
N GLY A 41 6.39 -14.71 1.48
CA GLY A 41 7.37 -15.79 1.30
C GLY A 41 7.60 -16.65 2.55
N ALA A 42 7.60 -16.05 3.74
CA ALA A 42 7.92 -16.74 5.00
C ALA A 42 6.69 -17.40 5.64
N SER A 43 5.48 -16.90 5.40
CA SER A 43 4.25 -17.45 5.99
C SER A 43 3.79 -18.75 5.35
N GLY A 44 4.28 -19.06 4.15
CA GLY A 44 3.74 -20.14 3.32
C GLY A 44 2.37 -19.80 2.70
N LEU A 45 1.81 -18.62 2.94
CA LEU A 45 0.51 -18.22 2.37
C LEU A 45 0.61 -17.81 0.88
N LEU A 46 1.73 -18.10 0.22
CA LEU A 46 1.90 -18.02 -1.23
C LEU A 46 2.01 -19.43 -1.83
N PRO A 47 1.16 -19.79 -2.81
CA PRO A 47 0.01 -19.03 -3.32
C PRO A 47 -1.08 -18.83 -2.25
N PRO A 48 -1.99 -17.84 -2.41
CA PRO A 48 -3.14 -17.68 -1.54
C PRO A 48 -3.93 -18.98 -1.38
N THR A 49 -4.48 -19.21 -0.18
CA THR A 49 -5.33 -20.39 0.06
C THR A 49 -6.59 -20.29 -0.78
N SER A 50 -7.00 -21.39 -1.39
CA SER A 50 -8.13 -21.38 -2.33
C SER A 50 -9.48 -21.14 -1.62
N PRO A 51 -10.42 -20.37 -2.20
CA PRO A 51 -11.77 -20.23 -1.66
C PRO A 51 -12.53 -21.55 -1.54
N LEU A 52 -12.14 -22.57 -2.31
CA LEU A 52 -12.76 -23.90 -2.33
C LEU A 52 -12.08 -24.90 -1.38
N GLN A 53 -11.05 -24.48 -0.65
CA GLN A 53 -10.33 -25.38 0.25
C GLN A 53 -11.24 -25.87 1.38
N ALA A 54 -11.24 -27.18 1.62
CA ALA A 54 -12.05 -27.78 2.67
C ALA A 54 -11.63 -27.23 4.05
N PRO A 55 -12.57 -27.01 4.98
CA PRO A 55 -12.27 -26.41 6.28
C PRO A 55 -11.20 -27.17 7.06
N GLN A 56 -11.26 -28.51 7.02
CA GLN A 56 -10.32 -29.38 7.72
C GLN A 56 -8.90 -29.26 7.16
N ASP A 57 -8.75 -29.34 5.84
CA ASP A 57 -7.45 -29.21 5.17
C ASP A 57 -6.82 -27.85 5.43
N LEU A 58 -7.64 -26.79 5.46
CA LEU A 58 -7.20 -25.44 5.79
C LEU A 58 -6.75 -25.35 7.25
N ALA A 59 -7.53 -25.89 8.20
CA ALA A 59 -7.15 -25.89 9.61
C ALA A 59 -5.83 -26.66 9.85
N ASP A 60 -5.64 -27.80 9.17
CA ASP A 60 -4.41 -28.57 9.25
C ASP A 60 -3.23 -27.80 8.63
N TYR A 61 -3.46 -27.07 7.54
CA TYR A 61 -2.45 -26.18 6.93
C TYR A 61 -1.98 -25.09 7.90
N TYR A 62 -2.90 -24.41 8.57
CA TYR A 62 -2.59 -23.38 9.56
C TYR A 62 -1.86 -23.94 10.78
N GLN A 63 -2.17 -25.17 11.19
CA GLN A 63 -1.48 -25.84 12.31
C GLN A 63 -0.05 -26.23 11.93
N GLN A 64 0.15 -26.80 10.74
CA GLN A 64 1.47 -27.22 10.26
C GLN A 64 2.41 -26.03 10.03
N ASN A 65 1.87 -24.90 9.57
CA ASN A 65 2.64 -23.69 9.25
C ASN A 65 2.57 -22.60 10.34
N LYS A 66 2.11 -22.95 11.55
CA LYS A 66 1.80 -21.97 12.61
C LYS A 66 2.94 -20.97 12.88
N ASP A 67 4.17 -21.45 13.04
CA ASP A 67 5.31 -20.59 13.38
C ASP A 67 5.67 -19.65 12.22
N ASN A 68 5.66 -20.18 11.00
CA ASN A 68 5.87 -19.43 9.77
C ASN A 68 4.83 -18.32 9.60
N ILE A 69 3.55 -18.66 9.77
CA ILE A 69 2.45 -17.70 9.68
C ILE A 69 2.57 -16.63 10.78
N ASN A 70 2.95 -17.00 12.01
CA ASN A 70 3.13 -16.04 13.12
C ASN A 70 4.30 -15.08 12.88
N ILE A 71 5.44 -15.56 12.37
CA ILE A 71 6.56 -14.70 11.93
C ILE A 71 6.06 -13.75 10.85
N GLY A 72 5.31 -14.29 9.89
CA GLY A 72 4.69 -13.51 8.84
C GLY A 72 3.79 -12.39 9.36
N ILE A 73 2.86 -12.72 10.27
CA ILE A 73 1.94 -11.75 10.90
C ILE A 73 2.74 -10.63 11.56
N PHE A 74 3.79 -10.96 12.30
CA PHE A 74 4.65 -9.94 12.92
C PHE A 74 5.23 -8.96 11.90
N LEU A 75 5.75 -9.46 10.77
CA LEU A 75 6.29 -8.60 9.69
C LEU A 75 5.20 -7.74 9.05
N LEU A 76 4.01 -8.30 8.86
CA LEU A 76 2.86 -7.58 8.32
C LEU A 76 2.39 -6.46 9.27
N LEU A 77 2.35 -6.72 10.58
CA LEU A 77 2.04 -5.71 11.60
C LEU A 77 3.10 -4.61 11.66
N LEU A 78 4.39 -4.93 11.47
CA LEU A 78 5.42 -3.90 11.34
C LEU A 78 5.20 -3.05 10.08
N ALA A 79 4.93 -3.68 8.93
CA ALA A 79 4.64 -2.97 7.68
C ALA A 79 3.42 -2.03 7.82
N SER A 80 2.41 -2.46 8.58
CA SER A 80 1.18 -1.69 8.87
C SER A 80 1.48 -0.33 9.51
N SER A 81 2.49 -0.26 10.38
CA SER A 81 2.89 0.98 11.07
C SER A 81 3.80 1.86 10.22
N LEU A 82 4.55 1.25 9.29
CA LEU A 82 5.49 1.96 8.42
C LEU A 82 4.79 2.66 7.24
N TRP A 83 3.69 2.10 6.73
CA TRP A 83 3.00 2.68 5.57
C TRP A 83 2.40 4.08 5.81
N PRO A 84 1.76 4.38 6.95
CA PRO A 84 1.31 5.74 7.26
C PRO A 84 2.48 6.73 7.35
N LEU A 85 3.64 6.32 7.88
CA LEU A 85 4.84 7.16 7.91
C LEU A 85 5.33 7.46 6.48
N PHE A 86 5.27 6.47 5.60
CA PHE A 86 5.56 6.68 4.18
C PHE A 86 4.58 7.65 3.51
N ALA A 87 3.29 7.58 3.85
CA ALA A 87 2.28 8.52 3.38
C ALA A 87 2.61 9.97 3.78
N VAL A 88 3.13 10.18 5.00
CA VAL A 88 3.66 11.48 5.44
C VAL A 88 4.82 11.95 4.57
N GLY A 89 5.79 11.08 4.31
CA GLY A 89 6.92 11.39 3.42
C GLY A 89 6.47 11.82 2.02
N ILE A 90 5.48 11.12 1.43
CA ILE A 90 4.89 11.51 0.13
C ILE A 90 4.24 12.88 0.21
N SER A 91 3.39 13.12 1.21
CA SER A 91 2.68 14.40 1.36
C SER A 91 3.66 15.58 1.47
N ASN A 92 4.74 15.43 2.22
CA ASN A 92 5.79 16.46 2.35
C ASN A 92 6.43 16.80 0.99
N GLN A 93 6.65 15.79 0.13
CA GLN A 93 7.19 16.02 -1.21
C GLN A 93 6.16 16.64 -2.14
N LEU A 94 4.92 16.16 -2.15
CA LEU A 94 3.86 16.67 -3.02
C LEU A 94 3.45 18.10 -2.65
N ALA A 95 3.54 18.49 -1.37
CA ALA A 95 3.28 19.86 -0.92
C ALA A 95 4.22 20.90 -1.52
N ARG A 96 5.36 20.48 -2.10
CA ARG A 96 6.31 21.36 -2.81
C ARG A 96 5.89 21.67 -4.25
N ILE A 97 4.73 21.18 -4.70
CA ILE A 97 4.15 21.50 -5.99
C ILE A 97 3.36 22.82 -5.86
N PRO A 98 3.73 23.89 -6.60
CA PRO A 98 3.05 25.18 -6.48
C PRO A 98 1.56 25.07 -6.81
N GLY A 99 0.71 25.61 -5.94
CA GLY A 99 -0.75 25.66 -6.14
C GLY A 99 -1.47 24.33 -5.92
N ILE A 100 -0.80 23.28 -5.42
CA ILE A 100 -1.46 22.01 -5.12
C ILE A 100 -2.54 22.22 -4.05
N ASN A 101 -3.72 21.66 -4.29
CA ASN A 101 -4.82 21.76 -3.33
C ASN A 101 -4.55 20.83 -2.13
N ILE A 102 -4.65 21.37 -0.92
CA ILE A 102 -4.50 20.62 0.34
C ILE A 102 -5.43 19.40 0.42
N THR A 103 -6.62 19.45 -0.20
CA THR A 103 -7.54 18.32 -0.29
C THR A 103 -6.92 17.10 -0.95
N ILE A 104 -6.07 17.28 -1.97
CA ILE A 104 -5.38 16.16 -2.65
C ILE A 104 -4.33 15.54 -1.72
N LEU A 105 -3.62 16.36 -0.95
CA LEU A 105 -2.64 15.87 0.03
C LEU A 105 -3.32 15.11 1.18
N ILE A 106 -4.44 15.63 1.69
CA ILE A 106 -5.26 14.96 2.71
C ILE A 106 -5.80 13.64 2.16
N LEU A 107 -6.29 13.60 0.93
CA LEU A 107 -6.79 12.37 0.31
C LEU A 107 -5.69 11.31 0.18
N GLN A 108 -4.50 11.72 -0.26
CA GLN A 108 -3.33 10.84 -0.31
C GLN A 108 -2.97 10.30 1.07
N MET A 109 -2.93 11.17 2.08
CA MET A 109 -2.62 10.78 3.46
C MET A 109 -3.65 9.82 4.02
N ALA A 110 -4.94 10.12 3.86
CA ALA A 110 -6.04 9.28 4.31
C ALA A 110 -5.97 7.89 3.69
N GLY A 111 -5.73 7.80 2.38
CA GLY A 111 -5.52 6.51 1.71
C GLY A 111 -4.33 5.74 2.28
N GLY A 112 -3.21 6.41 2.56
CA GLY A 112 -2.04 5.77 3.17
C GLY A 112 -2.26 5.30 4.62
N CYS A 113 -2.96 6.09 5.44
CA CYS A 113 -3.32 5.69 6.80
C CYS A 113 -4.29 4.50 6.82
N LEU A 114 -5.31 4.55 5.96
CA LEU A 114 -6.26 3.44 5.80
C LEU A 114 -5.55 2.18 5.29
N LEU A 115 -4.54 2.32 4.43
CA LEU A 115 -3.76 1.18 3.96
C LEU A 115 -2.98 0.53 5.11
N GLY A 116 -2.29 1.34 5.92
CA GLY A 116 -1.62 0.84 7.13
C GLY A 116 -2.59 0.12 8.06
N PHE A 117 -3.76 0.72 8.32
CA PHE A 117 -4.78 0.09 9.16
C PHE A 117 -5.33 -1.22 8.57
N ALA A 118 -5.56 -1.28 7.26
CA ALA A 118 -6.01 -2.51 6.60
C ALA A 118 -4.98 -3.64 6.76
N LEU A 119 -3.68 -3.35 6.59
CA LEU A 119 -2.61 -4.33 6.83
C LEU A 119 -2.61 -4.86 8.27
N ALA A 120 -2.86 -3.99 9.27
CA ALA A 120 -2.96 -4.40 10.67
C ALA A 120 -4.14 -5.34 10.92
N LEU A 121 -5.30 -5.03 10.34
CA LEU A 121 -6.49 -5.87 10.44
C LEU A 121 -6.30 -7.23 9.73
N ILE A 122 -5.66 -7.26 8.56
CA ILE A 122 -5.34 -8.51 7.85
C ILE A 122 -4.47 -9.41 8.74
N GLY A 123 -3.41 -8.84 9.33
CA GLY A 123 -2.57 -9.55 10.29
C GLY A 123 -3.34 -10.05 11.52
N THR A 124 -4.32 -9.29 11.99
CA THR A 124 -5.17 -9.66 13.12
C THR A 124 -6.09 -10.83 12.79
N PHE A 125 -6.66 -10.90 11.59
CA PHE A 125 -7.48 -12.03 11.15
C PHE A 125 -6.65 -13.30 10.93
N PHE A 126 -5.46 -13.19 10.32
CA PHE A 126 -4.53 -14.32 10.25
C PHE A 126 -4.09 -14.79 11.65
N ALA A 127 -3.85 -13.86 12.58
CA ALA A 127 -3.58 -14.21 13.97
C ALA A 127 -4.76 -14.93 14.61
N ALA A 128 -6.00 -14.50 14.35
CA ALA A 128 -7.18 -15.18 14.86
C ALA A 128 -7.30 -16.63 14.37
N ALA A 129 -6.82 -16.93 13.15
CA ALA A 129 -6.77 -18.27 12.58
C ALA A 129 -5.67 -19.15 13.24
N THR A 130 -4.50 -18.60 13.60
CA THR A 130 -3.39 -19.37 14.19
C THR A 130 -3.39 -19.45 15.73
N TYR A 131 -4.03 -18.48 16.41
CA TYR A 131 -3.85 -18.25 17.84
C TYR A 131 -4.30 -19.43 18.70
N ARG A 132 -5.43 -20.07 18.37
CA ARG A 132 -5.96 -21.22 19.11
C ARG A 132 -5.87 -22.51 18.29
N SER A 133 -4.95 -23.40 18.69
CA SER A 133 -4.86 -24.75 18.14
C SER A 133 -6.06 -25.60 18.57
N GLY A 134 -6.57 -26.47 17.68
CA GLY A 134 -7.67 -27.39 17.97
C GLY A 134 -9.07 -26.75 18.01
N ARG A 135 -9.22 -25.53 17.49
CA ARG A 135 -10.53 -24.91 17.26
C ARG A 135 -11.25 -25.60 16.11
N ASP A 136 -12.58 -25.55 16.14
CA ASP A 136 -13.42 -26.02 15.03
C ASP A 136 -12.91 -25.47 13.68
N PRO A 137 -12.60 -26.36 12.71
CA PRO A 137 -12.08 -25.98 11.40
C PRO A 137 -12.88 -24.90 10.68
N VAL A 138 -14.21 -24.89 10.84
CA VAL A 138 -15.08 -23.89 10.19
C VAL A 138 -14.82 -22.47 10.72
N ILE A 139 -14.45 -22.33 11.99
CA ILE A 139 -14.13 -21.02 12.57
C ILE A 139 -12.75 -20.55 12.07
N THR A 140 -11.80 -21.47 11.90
CA THR A 140 -10.49 -21.18 11.29
C THR A 140 -10.66 -20.73 9.85
N GLN A 141 -11.53 -21.40 9.08
CA GLN A 141 -11.88 -21.01 7.72
C GLN A 141 -12.45 -19.60 7.68
N LEU A 142 -13.47 -19.29 8.50
CA LEU A 142 -14.01 -17.93 8.55
C LEU A 142 -12.95 -16.87 8.87
N ALA A 143 -12.03 -17.15 9.80
CA ALA A 143 -10.96 -16.21 10.12
C ALA A 143 -9.97 -16.01 8.96
N SER A 144 -9.64 -17.09 8.24
CA SER A 144 -8.82 -17.04 7.02
C SER A 144 -9.52 -16.27 5.91
N ASP A 145 -10.80 -16.55 5.65
CA ASP A 145 -11.60 -15.89 4.62
C ASP A 145 -11.70 -14.38 4.88
N LEU A 146 -11.89 -13.97 6.13
CA LEU A 146 -11.89 -12.56 6.52
C LEU A 146 -10.53 -11.90 6.26
N ALA A 147 -9.41 -12.60 6.48
CA ALA A 147 -8.08 -12.08 6.17
C ALA A 147 -7.89 -11.87 4.66
N TRP A 148 -8.28 -12.85 3.84
CA TRP A 148 -8.15 -12.78 2.38
C TRP A 148 -9.11 -11.78 1.76
N LEU A 149 -10.37 -11.76 2.18
CA LEU A 149 -11.34 -10.76 1.71
C LEU A 149 -10.90 -9.36 2.10
N LEU A 150 -10.37 -9.15 3.30
CA LEU A 150 -9.86 -7.84 3.68
C LEU A 150 -8.60 -7.47 2.88
N TYR A 151 -7.75 -8.44 2.54
CA TYR A 151 -6.65 -8.22 1.61
C TYR A 151 -7.17 -7.80 0.22
N MET A 152 -8.28 -8.36 -0.26
CA MET A 152 -8.91 -7.90 -1.49
C MET A 152 -9.46 -6.47 -1.34
N CYS A 153 -10.09 -6.15 -0.20
CA CYS A 153 -10.62 -4.83 0.15
C CYS A 153 -9.54 -3.74 0.39
N ILE A 154 -8.26 -4.08 0.23
CA ILE A 154 -7.16 -3.13 0.32
C ILE A 154 -7.08 -2.21 -0.92
N GLY A 155 -7.75 -2.60 -2.01
CA GLY A 155 -7.78 -1.83 -3.24
C GLY A 155 -8.37 -0.45 -3.04
N SER A 156 -9.42 -0.28 -2.23
CA SER A 156 -10.03 1.03 -1.93
C SER A 156 -9.03 2.07 -1.39
N PRO A 157 -8.32 1.82 -0.26
CA PRO A 157 -7.31 2.76 0.22
C PRO A 157 -6.13 2.94 -0.74
N MET A 158 -5.74 1.88 -1.48
CA MET A 158 -4.72 2.00 -2.52
C MET A 158 -5.16 2.92 -3.65
N ILE A 159 -6.38 2.78 -4.16
CA ILE A 159 -6.95 3.62 -5.22
C ILE A 159 -6.96 5.07 -4.77
N LEU A 160 -7.46 5.37 -3.57
CA LEU A 160 -7.48 6.74 -3.04
C LEU A 160 -6.07 7.35 -2.97
N GLN A 161 -5.10 6.60 -2.43
CA GLN A 161 -3.74 7.09 -2.30
C GLN A 161 -3.06 7.30 -3.66
N THR A 162 -3.12 6.29 -4.53
CA THR A 162 -2.43 6.29 -5.83
C THR A 162 -3.06 7.26 -6.82
N PHE A 163 -4.38 7.41 -6.80
CA PHE A 163 -5.10 8.42 -7.57
C PHE A 163 -4.67 9.84 -7.15
N ALA A 164 -4.66 10.13 -5.85
CA ALA A 164 -4.25 11.44 -5.35
C ALA A 164 -2.79 11.78 -5.69
N ILE A 165 -1.87 10.80 -5.60
CA ILE A 165 -0.48 10.95 -6.02
C ILE A 165 -0.40 11.27 -7.51
N SER A 166 -1.08 10.48 -8.35
CA SER A 166 -1.05 10.64 -9.80
C SER A 166 -1.62 12.01 -10.20
N TRP A 167 -2.73 12.42 -9.58
CA TRP A 167 -3.32 13.74 -9.76
C TRP A 167 -2.32 14.85 -9.44
N ALA A 168 -1.65 14.78 -8.29
CA ALA A 168 -0.66 15.78 -7.89
C ALA A 168 0.51 15.86 -8.88
N ILE A 169 1.00 14.71 -9.38
CA ILE A 169 2.06 14.66 -10.39
C ILE A 169 1.62 15.33 -11.69
N PHE A 170 0.40 15.07 -12.17
CA PHE A 170 -0.10 15.67 -13.40
C PHE A 170 -0.45 17.15 -13.26
N PHE A 171 -0.81 17.59 -12.06
CA PHE A 171 -1.06 19.00 -11.75
C PHE A 171 0.21 19.87 -11.83
N ASP A 172 1.40 19.26 -11.73
CA ASP A 172 2.67 19.97 -11.82
C ASP A 172 2.94 20.51 -13.23
N ASN A 173 2.66 21.80 -13.42
CA ASN A 173 2.82 22.53 -14.68
C ASN A 173 4.22 23.13 -14.88
N ARG A 174 5.19 22.87 -13.98
CA ARG A 174 6.57 23.32 -14.17
C ARG A 174 7.18 22.71 -15.42
N ALA A 175 8.05 23.46 -16.10
CA ALA A 175 8.82 22.94 -17.25
C ALA A 175 9.69 21.73 -16.87
N LYS A 176 10.17 21.70 -15.62
CA LYS A 176 10.81 20.54 -14.99
C LYS A 176 9.98 20.13 -13.77
N PRO A 177 9.04 19.18 -13.93
CA PRO A 177 8.24 18.69 -12.81
C PRO A 177 9.12 18.10 -11.70
N LEU A 178 8.64 18.18 -10.45
CA LEU A 178 9.33 17.60 -9.29
C LEU A 178 9.47 16.08 -9.44
N ILE A 179 8.37 15.45 -9.85
CA ILE A 179 8.29 14.03 -10.16
C ILE A 179 8.00 13.89 -11.66
N PRO A 180 8.73 13.03 -12.40
CA PRO A 180 8.48 12.85 -13.83
C PRO A 180 7.04 12.37 -14.11
N ARG A 181 6.39 12.94 -15.13
CA ARG A 181 4.98 12.63 -15.47
C ARG A 181 4.73 11.16 -15.79
N TRP A 182 5.74 10.45 -16.33
CA TRP A 182 5.62 9.01 -16.60
C TRP A 182 5.39 8.18 -15.33
N VAL A 183 5.89 8.65 -14.17
CA VAL A 183 5.66 8.01 -12.87
C VAL A 183 4.19 8.18 -12.45
N GLY A 184 3.57 9.31 -12.78
CA GLY A 184 2.13 9.50 -12.59
C GLY A 184 1.31 8.45 -13.35
N TRP A 185 1.71 8.12 -14.58
CA TRP A 185 1.07 7.06 -15.35
C TRP A 185 1.24 5.68 -14.71
N THR A 186 2.45 5.32 -14.29
CA THR A 186 2.67 4.01 -13.63
C THR A 186 1.89 3.91 -12.32
N VAL A 187 1.85 4.97 -11.50
CA VAL A 187 1.07 4.96 -10.26
C VAL A 187 -0.44 4.87 -10.53
N SER A 188 -0.95 5.57 -11.55
CA SER A 188 -2.37 5.50 -11.91
C SER A 188 -2.83 4.10 -12.33
N THR A 189 -1.95 3.33 -12.97
CA THR A 189 -2.26 1.94 -13.35
C THR A 189 -2.42 1.00 -12.16
N ILE A 190 -1.83 1.31 -10.99
CA ILE A 190 -2.10 0.57 -9.75
C ILE A 190 -3.58 0.66 -9.39
N SER A 191 -4.17 1.86 -9.50
CA SER A 191 -5.59 2.07 -9.22
C SER A 191 -6.47 1.24 -10.17
N VAL A 192 -6.09 1.12 -11.43
CA VAL A 192 -6.82 0.33 -12.44
C VAL A 192 -6.79 -1.17 -12.09
N TRP A 193 -5.62 -1.70 -11.77
CA TRP A 193 -5.47 -3.12 -11.42
C TRP A 193 -6.05 -3.46 -10.05
N ALA A 194 -6.22 -2.50 -9.16
CA ALA A 194 -6.89 -2.71 -7.87
C ALA A 194 -8.41 -2.91 -8.00
N ILE A 195 -9.05 -2.49 -9.10
CA ILE A 195 -10.50 -2.63 -9.31
C ILE A 195 -10.96 -4.09 -9.30
N PRO A 196 -10.38 -5.03 -10.09
CA PRO A 196 -10.79 -6.44 -10.04
C PRO A 196 -10.54 -7.07 -8.66
N THR A 197 -9.41 -6.75 -8.02
CA THR A 197 -9.10 -7.19 -6.66
C THR A 197 -10.18 -6.76 -5.67
N GLU A 198 -10.50 -5.48 -5.62
CA GLU A 198 -11.43 -4.90 -4.64
C GLU A 198 -12.88 -5.32 -4.89
N TYR A 199 -13.37 -5.05 -6.10
CA TYR A 199 -14.81 -5.00 -6.36
C TYR A 199 -15.33 -6.28 -7.00
N VAL A 200 -14.44 -7.17 -7.46
CA VAL A 200 -14.84 -8.36 -8.21
C VAL A 200 -14.46 -9.65 -7.48
N ALA A 201 -13.33 -9.69 -6.78
CA ALA A 201 -12.80 -10.94 -6.23
C ALA A 201 -13.77 -11.70 -5.31
N HIS A 202 -14.53 -10.97 -4.48
CA HIS A 202 -15.50 -11.55 -3.55
C HIS A 202 -16.72 -12.22 -4.22
N CYS A 203 -16.94 -11.98 -5.52
CA CYS A 203 -18.04 -12.60 -6.28
C CYS A 203 -17.66 -13.98 -6.85
N PHE A 204 -16.39 -14.38 -6.80
CA PHE A 204 -15.88 -15.58 -7.46
C PHE A 204 -15.16 -16.49 -6.48
N HIS A 205 -15.40 -17.79 -6.59
CA HIS A 205 -14.74 -18.82 -5.78
C HIS A 205 -13.69 -19.60 -6.58
N GLU A 206 -13.68 -19.46 -7.91
CA GLU A 206 -12.73 -20.12 -8.81
C GLU A 206 -12.40 -19.24 -10.03
N GLY A 207 -11.33 -19.60 -10.73
CA GLY A 207 -10.89 -18.93 -11.95
C GLY A 207 -10.05 -17.68 -11.71
N SER A 208 -9.77 -16.91 -12.78
CA SER A 208 -8.82 -15.79 -12.73
C SER A 208 -9.30 -14.61 -11.87
N LEU A 209 -10.60 -14.52 -11.59
CA LEU A 209 -11.22 -13.46 -10.80
C LEU A 209 -11.39 -13.83 -9.32
N ALA A 210 -11.25 -15.10 -8.93
CA ALA A 210 -11.24 -15.47 -7.51
C ALA A 210 -10.07 -14.79 -6.76
N TRP A 211 -10.12 -14.71 -5.44
CA TRP A 211 -9.09 -14.03 -4.66
C TRP A 211 -7.69 -14.67 -4.79
N ASP A 212 -7.60 -15.94 -5.20
CA ASP A 212 -6.35 -16.67 -5.45
C ASP A 212 -5.95 -16.63 -6.94
N GLY A 213 -6.79 -16.00 -7.77
CA GLY A 213 -6.69 -15.95 -9.22
C GLY A 213 -5.69 -14.92 -9.77
N LEU A 214 -5.39 -15.08 -11.06
CA LEU A 214 -4.42 -14.27 -11.79
C LEU A 214 -4.72 -12.77 -11.76
N LEU A 215 -5.98 -12.38 -12.01
CA LEU A 215 -6.37 -10.97 -12.15
C LEU A 215 -6.56 -10.27 -10.80
N SER A 216 -7.04 -11.00 -9.80
CA SER A 216 -7.36 -10.42 -8.48
C SER A 216 -6.16 -10.41 -7.53
N PHE A 217 -5.24 -11.38 -7.64
CA PHE A 217 -4.05 -11.44 -6.78
C PHE A 217 -2.76 -11.15 -7.52
N TRP A 218 -2.40 -11.98 -8.51
CA TRP A 218 -1.05 -12.00 -9.06
C TRP A 218 -0.68 -10.75 -9.85
N ILE A 219 -1.55 -10.28 -10.76
CA ILE A 219 -1.27 -9.07 -11.54
C ILE A 219 -1.15 -7.84 -10.63
N PRO A 220 -2.11 -7.54 -9.74
CA PRO A 220 -2.02 -6.40 -8.81
C PRO A 220 -0.78 -6.47 -7.93
N TRP A 221 -0.42 -7.65 -7.44
CA TRP A 221 0.74 -7.85 -6.58
C TRP A 221 2.05 -7.57 -7.32
N LEU A 222 2.27 -8.19 -8.49
CA LEU A 222 3.47 -7.99 -9.31
C LEU A 222 3.53 -6.57 -9.88
N TRP A 223 2.42 -6.06 -10.38
CA TRP A 223 2.33 -4.73 -10.98
C TRP A 223 2.51 -3.63 -9.94
N GLY A 224 1.97 -3.82 -8.74
CA GLY A 224 2.22 -2.96 -7.59
C GLY A 224 3.72 -2.85 -7.32
N ALA A 225 4.42 -3.98 -7.23
CA ALA A 225 5.87 -4.02 -7.02
C ALA A 225 6.63 -3.18 -8.07
N VAL A 226 6.30 -3.39 -9.35
CA VAL A 226 6.91 -2.70 -10.49
C VAL A 226 6.61 -1.20 -10.48
N SER A 227 5.39 -0.81 -10.10
CA SER A 227 4.94 0.58 -10.15
C SER A 227 5.39 1.41 -8.93
N TYR A 228 5.52 0.79 -7.76
CA TYR A 228 6.03 1.47 -6.56
C TYR A 228 7.53 1.76 -6.63
N GLY A 229 8.32 0.95 -7.33
CA GLY A 229 9.76 1.18 -7.51
C GLY A 229 10.11 2.57 -8.09
N PRO A 230 9.59 2.94 -9.27
CA PRO A 230 9.71 4.28 -9.84
C PRO A 230 9.26 5.41 -8.92
N LEU A 231 8.16 5.20 -8.19
CA LEU A 231 7.64 6.17 -7.25
C LEU A 231 8.65 6.42 -6.12
N PHE A 232 9.16 5.36 -5.48
CA PHE A 232 10.16 5.48 -4.41
C PHE A 232 11.42 6.20 -4.88
N LEU A 233 11.96 5.81 -6.04
CA LEU A 233 13.15 6.43 -6.62
C LEU A 233 12.92 7.93 -6.89
N SER A 234 11.77 8.28 -7.47
CA SER A 234 11.45 9.67 -7.81
C SER A 234 11.22 10.52 -6.57
N MET A 235 10.60 9.98 -5.52
CA MET A 235 10.43 10.66 -4.23
C MET A 235 11.78 10.89 -3.55
N TRP A 236 12.70 9.93 -3.60
CA TRP A 236 14.06 10.12 -3.06
C TRP A 236 14.89 11.12 -3.84
N GLN A 237 14.76 11.16 -5.17
CA GLN A 237 15.36 12.21 -6.01
C GLN A 237 14.79 13.58 -5.67
N ALA A 238 13.46 13.68 -5.47
CA ALA A 238 12.80 14.92 -5.05
C ALA A 238 13.32 15.40 -3.70
N ALA A 239 13.52 14.49 -2.74
CA ALA A 239 14.09 14.78 -1.41
C ALA A 239 15.60 15.12 -1.43
N GLY A 240 16.25 15.11 -2.59
CA GLY A 240 17.68 15.42 -2.73
C GLY A 240 18.62 14.33 -2.18
N VAL A 241 18.15 13.09 -2.05
CA VAL A 241 18.96 11.94 -1.61
C VAL A 241 19.79 11.38 -2.76
N ILE A 242 19.19 11.32 -3.94
CA ILE A 242 19.83 10.84 -5.15
C ILE A 242 20.07 12.06 -6.03
N THR A 243 21.33 12.44 -6.22
CA THR A 243 21.70 13.52 -7.13
C THR A 243 21.34 13.07 -8.55
N LYS A 244 20.53 13.86 -9.27
CA LYS A 244 20.33 13.62 -10.71
C LYS A 244 21.70 13.70 -11.36
N LYS A 245 22.23 12.58 -11.87
CA LYS A 245 23.37 12.63 -12.79
C LYS A 245 22.89 13.45 -13.99
N HIS A 246 23.43 14.65 -14.13
CA HIS A 246 23.30 15.44 -15.35
C HIS A 246 23.98 14.62 -16.45
N VAL A 247 23.18 13.93 -17.26
CA VAL A 247 23.66 13.53 -18.58
C VAL A 247 23.59 14.80 -19.42
N ALA A 248 24.78 15.31 -19.74
CA ALA A 248 25.01 16.49 -20.56
C ALA A 248 24.50 16.29 -21.99
#